data_AF-A0A660L7V8-F1
#
_entry.id   AF-A0A660L7V8-F1
#
_cell.length_a   1.000
_cell.length_b   1.000
_cell.length_c   1.000
_cell.angle_alpha   90.00
_cell.angle_beta   90.00
_cell.angle_gamma   90.00
#
_symmetry.space_group_name_H-M   'P 1'
#
loop_
_entity.id
_entity.type
_entity.pdbx_description
1 polymer ?
#
loop_
_entity_poly.entity_id
_entity_poly.type
_entity_poly.pdbx_seq_one_letter_code
_entity_poly.pdbx_strand_id
1 'polypeptide(L)'
;MAIRVVTGAAVVGRPREAEPVAAALALALRRETRAKAATVAVIGPPLPDGGGGGGAGRRLAVQLEAEGLEPRVRGRLAWVRLDPADPELPALTWQLALVAAPVVFAVTAPRTAAIDAALADQDLVVLVTPDPDGPLAVAATAGLPRVTTTAPLARGLARELSRAGVRTAPAIRRLIEATTRSEP
;
A
#
# COMPACT_ATOMS: atom_id res chain seq x y z
N MET A 1 -15.68 20.53 -9.82
CA MET A 1 -14.68 19.46 -10.02
C MET A 1 -14.06 19.14 -8.67
N ALA A 2 -14.54 18.10 -8.00
CA ALA A 2 -14.04 17.73 -6.67
C ALA A 2 -12.81 16.83 -6.87
N ILE A 3 -11.65 17.26 -6.39
CA ILE A 3 -10.46 16.41 -6.36
C ILE A 3 -10.76 15.30 -5.35
N ARG A 4 -10.98 14.07 -5.82
CA ARG A 4 -11.09 12.92 -4.93
C ARG A 4 -9.71 12.64 -4.34
N VAL A 5 -9.56 12.89 -3.05
CA VAL A 5 -8.32 12.56 -2.32
C VAL A 5 -8.30 11.05 -2.12
N VAL A 6 -7.33 10.36 -2.72
CA VAL A 6 -7.09 8.93 -2.46
C VAL A 6 -6.59 8.79 -1.03
N THR A 7 -7.38 8.18 -0.15
CA THR A 7 -7.02 7.97 1.26
C THR A 7 -6.70 6.51 1.57
N GLY A 8 -7.26 5.58 0.80
CA GLY A 8 -6.95 4.14 0.85
C GLY A 8 -6.58 3.61 -0.54
N ALA A 9 -5.48 2.87 -0.62
CA ALA A 9 -5.05 2.21 -1.86
C ALA A 9 -4.54 0.79 -1.59
N ALA A 10 -4.63 -0.08 -2.59
CA ALA A 10 -4.03 -1.40 -2.56
C ALA A 10 -2.99 -1.58 -3.68
N VAL A 11 -1.99 -2.39 -3.39
CA VAL A 11 -0.95 -2.83 -4.33
C VAL A 11 -0.95 -4.34 -4.33
N VAL A 12 -1.35 -4.94 -5.45
CA VAL A 12 -1.41 -6.39 -5.65
C VAL A 12 -0.18 -6.82 -6.43
N GLY A 13 0.51 -7.85 -5.98
CA GLY A 13 1.65 -8.39 -6.70
C GLY A 13 2.34 -9.53 -5.97
N ARG A 14 3.47 -9.97 -6.50
CA ARG A 14 4.27 -11.01 -5.84
C ARG A 14 4.92 -10.49 -4.57
N PRO A 15 5.19 -11.37 -3.58
CA PRO A 15 6.08 -11.04 -2.48
C PRO A 15 7.40 -10.47 -2.99
N ARG A 16 7.91 -9.46 -2.29
CA ARG A 16 9.08 -8.60 -2.62
C ARG A 16 8.85 -7.61 -3.77
N GLU A 17 7.79 -7.70 -4.56
CA GLU A 17 7.50 -6.76 -5.66
C GLU A 17 6.44 -5.72 -5.28
N ALA A 18 5.39 -6.15 -4.58
CA ALA A 18 4.29 -5.27 -4.16
C ALA A 18 4.70 -4.31 -3.03
N GLU A 19 5.45 -4.77 -2.04
CA GLU A 19 5.79 -4.02 -0.82
C GLU A 19 6.62 -2.75 -1.12
N PRO A 20 7.65 -2.78 -1.99
CA PRO A 20 8.38 -1.56 -2.35
C PRO A 20 7.50 -0.55 -3.11
N VAL A 21 6.56 -1.03 -3.93
CA VAL A 21 5.59 -0.19 -4.64
C VAL A 21 4.60 0.42 -3.64
N ALA A 22 4.07 -0.39 -2.72
CA ALA A 22 3.19 0.04 -1.63
C ALA A 22 3.85 1.10 -0.74
N ALA A 23 5.12 0.91 -0.38
CA ALA A 23 5.89 1.89 0.38
C ALA A 23 6.06 3.21 -0.39
N ALA A 24 6.39 3.13 -1.68
CA ALA A 24 6.52 4.31 -2.53
C ALA A 24 5.19 5.06 -2.67
N LEU A 25 4.08 4.33 -2.81
CA LEU A 25 2.71 4.85 -2.91
C LEU A 25 2.29 5.51 -1.60
N ALA A 26 2.50 4.85 -0.45
CA ALA A 26 2.19 5.40 0.87
C ALA A 26 2.95 6.71 1.12
N LEU A 27 4.23 6.77 0.78
CA LEU A 27 5.03 8.00 0.87
C LEU A 27 4.52 9.12 -0.05
N ALA A 28 3.93 8.77 -1.18
CA ALA A 28 3.38 9.72 -2.14
C ALA A 28 2.03 10.25 -1.65
N LEU A 29 1.09 9.37 -1.29
CA LEU A 29 -0.20 9.73 -0.68
C LEU A 29 -0.01 10.59 0.56
N ARG A 30 0.95 10.25 1.42
CA ARG A 30 1.35 11.09 2.56
C ARG A 30 1.65 12.55 2.16
N ARG A 31 2.34 12.75 1.03
CA ARG A 31 2.69 14.09 0.57
C ARG A 31 1.45 14.83 0.06
N GLU A 32 0.56 14.14 -0.64
CA GLU A 32 -0.67 14.70 -1.16
C GLU A 32 -1.65 15.07 -0.05
N THR A 33 -1.87 14.16 0.91
CA THR A 33 -2.72 14.39 2.09
C THR A 33 -2.06 15.24 3.17
N ARG A 34 -0.81 15.67 2.96
CA ARG A 34 0.02 16.40 3.93
C ARG A 34 0.19 15.69 5.28
N ALA A 35 -0.03 14.37 5.34
CA ALA A 35 0.18 13.58 6.54
C ALA A 35 1.65 13.58 6.98
N LYS A 36 1.91 13.38 8.28
CA LYS A 36 3.29 13.35 8.81
C LYS A 36 4.00 12.02 8.59
N ALA A 37 3.24 10.93 8.57
CA ALA A 37 3.65 9.54 8.32
C ALA A 37 2.54 8.81 7.53
N ALA A 38 2.77 7.58 7.13
CA ALA A 38 1.78 6.73 6.47
C ALA A 38 1.94 5.27 6.88
N THR A 39 0.88 4.49 6.65
CA THR A 39 0.82 3.07 7.02
C THR A 39 0.96 2.19 5.79
N VAL A 40 1.76 1.14 5.89
CA VAL A 40 1.78 0.04 4.92
C VAL A 40 1.33 -1.23 5.63
N ALA A 41 0.16 -1.75 5.25
CA ALA A 41 -0.38 -2.99 5.79
C ALA A 41 -0.11 -4.12 4.79
N VAL A 42 0.70 -5.10 5.17
CA VAL A 42 1.04 -6.24 4.30
C VAL A 42 0.08 -7.38 4.59
N ILE A 43 -0.70 -7.77 3.58
CA ILE A 43 -1.58 -8.94 3.62
C ILE A 43 -0.77 -10.12 3.05
N GLY A 44 -0.28 -10.97 3.96
CA GLY A 44 0.65 -12.05 3.67
C GLY A 44 2.08 -11.83 4.19
N PRO A 45 2.95 -12.85 4.16
CA PRO A 45 4.34 -12.74 4.58
C PRO A 45 5.28 -12.28 3.45
N PRO A 46 6.45 -11.67 3.76
CA PRO A 46 6.93 -11.25 5.07
C PRO A 46 6.84 -9.73 5.32
N LEU A 47 6.83 -9.32 6.58
CA LEU A 47 7.13 -7.93 6.96
C LEU A 47 8.61 -7.61 6.69
N PRO A 48 8.95 -6.37 6.32
CA PRO A 48 10.33 -5.93 6.39
C PRO A 48 10.80 -5.89 7.85
N ASP A 49 12.08 -6.20 8.09
CA ASP A 49 12.67 -6.10 9.44
C ASP A 49 12.48 -4.69 10.03
N GLY A 50 12.49 -4.55 11.36
CA GLY A 50 12.51 -3.23 11.99
C GLY A 50 13.70 -2.39 11.52
N GLY A 51 13.57 -1.06 11.50
CA GLY A 51 14.64 -0.15 11.11
C GLY A 51 14.60 1.19 11.85
N GLY A 52 15.51 2.09 11.47
CA GLY A 52 15.53 3.46 12.00
C GLY A 52 14.24 4.22 11.64
N GLY A 53 13.50 4.65 12.65
CA GLY A 53 12.25 5.40 12.49
C GLY A 53 12.38 6.86 12.92
N GLY A 54 11.89 7.78 12.08
CA GLY A 54 11.75 9.19 12.45
C GLY A 54 10.58 9.39 13.43
N GLY A 55 10.59 10.50 14.19
CA GLY A 55 9.61 10.71 15.27
C GLY A 55 8.14 10.66 14.84
N ALA A 56 7.81 11.01 13.59
CA ALA A 56 6.45 10.88 13.08
C ALA A 56 6.02 9.41 12.86
N GLY A 57 6.90 8.57 12.31
CA GLY A 57 6.62 7.14 12.12
C GLY A 57 6.48 6.41 13.45
N ARG A 58 7.27 6.78 14.46
CA ARG A 58 7.14 6.22 15.82
C ARG A 58 5.82 6.57 16.49
N ARG A 59 5.35 7.82 16.36
CA ARG A 59 4.03 8.20 16.90
C ARG A 59 2.88 7.44 16.24
N LEU A 60 2.98 7.23 14.93
CA LEU A 60 2.00 6.41 14.21
C LEU A 60 2.05 4.95 14.68
N ALA A 61 3.24 4.40 14.92
CA ALA A 61 3.37 3.06 15.50
C ALA A 61 2.73 2.96 16.88
N VAL A 62 2.95 3.92 17.79
CA VAL A 62 2.27 3.93 19.11
C VAL A 62 0.75 3.95 18.95
N GLN A 63 0.23 4.68 17.97
CA GLN A 63 -1.21 4.68 17.69
C GLN A 63 -1.70 3.32 17.19
N LEU A 64 -0.96 2.67 16.28
CA LEU A 64 -1.28 1.33 15.79
C LEU A 64 -1.17 0.26 16.90
N GLU A 65 -0.20 0.39 17.81
CA GLU A 65 -0.06 -0.47 18.99
C GLU A 65 -1.27 -0.34 19.92
N ALA A 66 -1.82 0.86 20.09
CA ALA A 66 -3.05 1.08 20.87
C ALA A 66 -4.28 0.38 20.24
N GLU A 67 -4.25 0.11 18.94
CA GLU A 67 -5.24 -0.68 18.21
C GLU A 67 -4.93 -2.19 18.21
N GLY A 68 -3.95 -2.64 18.99
CA GLY A 68 -3.58 -4.05 19.13
C GLY A 68 -2.71 -4.61 17.99
N LEU A 69 -2.13 -3.75 17.15
CA LEU A 69 -1.27 -4.16 16.05
C LEU A 69 0.21 -4.19 16.46
N GLU A 70 1.03 -4.88 15.68
CA GLU A 70 2.49 -4.99 15.89
C GLU A 70 3.28 -4.23 14.80
N PRO A 71 3.33 -2.89 14.85
CA PRO A 71 3.98 -2.10 13.81
C PRO A 71 5.50 -2.18 13.84
N ARG A 72 6.11 -2.15 12.64
CA ARG A 72 7.54 -1.95 12.41
C ARG A 72 7.77 -0.59 11.77
N VAL A 73 8.58 0.26 12.38
CA VAL A 73 8.86 1.60 11.83
C VAL A 73 10.03 1.56 10.86
N ARG A 74 9.88 2.23 9.72
CA ARG A 74 10.97 2.57 8.79
C ARG A 74 10.79 3.99 8.26
N GLY A 75 11.67 4.91 8.66
CA GLY A 75 11.60 6.31 8.21
C GLY A 75 10.29 6.98 8.59
N ARG A 76 9.47 7.33 7.59
CA ARG A 76 8.12 7.93 7.74
C ARG A 76 6.98 6.91 7.58
N LEU A 77 7.29 5.62 7.55
CA LEU A 77 6.30 4.54 7.41
C LEU A 77 6.19 3.73 8.69
N ALA A 78 4.97 3.33 9.03
CA ALA A 78 4.68 2.25 9.96
C ALA A 78 4.16 1.05 9.16
N TRP A 79 4.74 -0.12 9.40
CA TRP A 79 4.43 -1.36 8.68
C TRP A 79 3.71 -2.33 9.60
N VAL A 80 2.56 -2.84 9.19
CA VAL A 80 1.82 -3.86 9.96
C VAL A 80 1.56 -5.08 9.08
N ARG A 81 1.48 -6.26 9.71
CA ARG A 81 1.09 -7.50 9.02
C ARG A 81 -0.38 -7.76 9.32
N LEU A 82 -1.12 -8.13 8.29
CA LEU A 82 -2.44 -8.70 8.40
C LEU A 82 -2.39 -10.16 7.96
N ASP A 83 -3.08 -11.03 8.69
CA ASP A 83 -3.20 -12.43 8.32
C ASP A 83 -4.23 -12.58 7.19
N PRO A 84 -3.86 -13.11 6.01
CA PRO A 84 -4.81 -13.30 4.92
C PRO A 84 -5.91 -14.33 5.21
N ALA A 85 -5.74 -15.17 6.24
CA ALA A 85 -6.73 -16.14 6.68
C ALA A 85 -7.68 -15.59 7.76
N ASP A 86 -7.46 -14.36 8.23
CA ASP A 86 -8.30 -13.72 9.23
C ASP A 86 -9.70 -13.42 8.64
N PRO A 87 -10.78 -13.96 9.19
CA PRO A 87 -12.14 -13.65 8.73
C PRO A 87 -12.51 -12.18 8.92
N GLU A 88 -11.87 -11.47 9.86
CA GLU A 88 -12.11 -10.05 10.14
C GLU A 88 -11.28 -9.12 9.26
N LEU A 89 -10.52 -9.66 8.29
CA LEU A 89 -9.65 -8.88 7.40
C LEU A 89 -10.35 -7.64 6.79
N PRO A 90 -11.58 -7.70 6.25
CA PRO A 90 -12.25 -6.51 5.73
C PRO A 90 -12.45 -5.43 6.81
N ALA A 91 -12.90 -5.82 8.01
CA ALA A 91 -13.10 -4.90 9.13
C ALA A 91 -11.77 -4.28 9.59
N LEU A 92 -10.70 -5.07 9.67
CA LEU A 92 -9.35 -4.59 9.99
C LEU A 92 -8.84 -3.58 8.95
N THR A 93 -9.07 -3.83 7.65
CA THR A 93 -8.67 -2.87 6.60
C THR A 93 -9.42 -1.56 6.71
N TRP A 94 -10.72 -1.60 7.03
CA TRP A 94 -11.52 -0.41 7.25
C TRP A 94 -11.08 0.37 8.49
N GLN A 95 -10.88 -0.31 9.62
CA GLN A 95 -10.38 0.30 10.87
C GLN A 95 -9.02 0.99 10.63
N LEU A 96 -8.10 0.33 9.94
CA LEU A 96 -6.80 0.90 9.57
C LEU A 96 -6.94 2.17 8.72
N ALA A 97 -7.87 2.19 7.78
CA ALA A 97 -8.13 3.37 6.95
C ALA A 97 -8.66 4.55 7.78
N LEU A 98 -9.39 4.30 8.87
CA LEU A 98 -9.88 5.35 9.77
C LEU A 98 -8.80 5.90 10.71
N VAL A 99 -8.01 5.02 11.33
CA VAL A 99 -7.10 5.41 12.40
C VAL A 99 -5.72 5.81 11.88
N ALA A 100 -5.30 5.28 10.72
CA ALA A 100 -3.92 5.32 10.28
C ALA A 100 -3.74 5.85 8.85
N ALA A 101 -4.70 6.65 8.37
CA ALA A 101 -4.65 7.26 7.04
C ALA A 101 -3.43 8.21 6.85
N PRO A 102 -2.81 8.22 5.66
CA PRO A 102 -3.11 7.34 4.54
C PRO A 102 -2.55 5.92 4.75
N VAL A 103 -3.33 4.92 4.33
CA VAL A 103 -2.96 3.51 4.39
C VAL A 103 -2.82 2.93 2.98
N VAL A 104 -1.80 2.10 2.79
CA VAL A 104 -1.63 1.30 1.58
C VAL A 104 -1.53 -0.18 1.93
N PHE A 105 -2.41 -0.98 1.34
CA PHE A 105 -2.41 -2.43 1.52
C PHE A 105 -1.51 -3.09 0.48
N ALA A 106 -0.43 -3.74 0.91
CA ALA A 106 0.40 -4.58 0.05
C ALA A 106 -0.15 -6.00 0.07
N VAL A 107 -0.87 -6.40 -0.98
CA VAL A 107 -1.47 -7.73 -1.11
C VAL A 107 -0.49 -8.65 -1.80
N THR A 108 0.10 -9.55 -1.02
CA THR A 108 1.10 -10.53 -1.46
C THR A 108 0.62 -11.97 -1.33
N ALA A 109 -0.46 -12.19 -0.59
CA ALA A 109 -1.15 -13.46 -0.47
C ALA A 109 -2.05 -13.76 -1.69
N PRO A 110 -2.38 -15.04 -1.96
CA PRO A 110 -3.41 -15.40 -2.94
C PRO A 110 -4.74 -14.71 -2.64
N ARG A 111 -5.48 -14.32 -3.69
CA ARG A 111 -6.81 -13.70 -3.53
C ARG A 111 -7.79 -14.69 -2.89
N THR A 112 -8.55 -14.19 -1.94
CA THR A 112 -9.67 -14.87 -1.26
C THR A 112 -10.87 -13.94 -1.27
N ALA A 113 -12.07 -14.42 -0.96
CA ALA A 113 -13.25 -13.57 -0.87
C ALA A 113 -13.08 -12.40 0.13
N ALA A 114 -12.37 -12.64 1.24
CA ALA A 114 -12.07 -11.60 2.24
C ALA A 114 -11.11 -10.53 1.69
N ILE A 115 -10.07 -10.95 0.96
CA ILE A 115 -9.16 -10.01 0.28
C ILE A 115 -9.88 -9.22 -0.79
N ASP A 116 -10.76 -9.87 -1.57
CA ASP A 116 -11.52 -9.21 -2.63
C ASP A 116 -12.49 -8.16 -2.08
N ALA A 117 -13.14 -8.45 -0.95
CA ALA A 117 -13.95 -7.46 -0.24
C ALA A 117 -13.11 -6.27 0.22
N ALA A 118 -11.94 -6.53 0.84
CA ALA A 118 -11.03 -5.45 1.26
C ALA A 118 -10.49 -4.62 0.08
N LEU A 119 -10.27 -5.23 -1.08
CA LEU A 119 -9.83 -4.55 -2.31
C LEU A 119 -10.94 -3.69 -2.92
N ALA A 120 -12.21 -4.11 -2.83
CA ALA A 120 -13.34 -3.38 -3.38
C ALA A 120 -13.57 -2.03 -2.68
N ASP A 121 -13.18 -1.91 -1.41
CA ASP A 121 -13.29 -0.68 -0.62
C ASP A 121 -12.20 0.36 -0.90
N GLN A 122 -11.18 0.02 -1.71
CA GLN A 122 -10.06 0.92 -2.00
C GLN A 122 -10.38 1.93 -3.10
N ASP A 123 -9.90 3.16 -2.96
CA ASP A 123 -10.05 4.19 -4.00
C ASP A 123 -9.23 3.88 -5.26
N LEU A 124 -8.12 3.16 -5.08
CA LEU A 124 -7.14 2.82 -6.11
C LEU A 124 -6.56 1.43 -5.86
N VAL A 125 -6.54 0.60 -6.91
CA VAL A 125 -5.81 -0.67 -6.91
C VAL A 125 -4.70 -0.61 -7.96
N VAL A 126 -3.47 -0.91 -7.54
CA VAL A 126 -2.28 -0.99 -8.41
C VAL A 126 -1.85 -2.45 -8.54
N LEU A 127 -1.91 -3.00 -9.74
CA LEU A 127 -1.29 -4.29 -10.04
C LEU A 127 0.19 -4.11 -10.41
N VAL A 128 1.07 -4.83 -9.72
CA VAL A 128 2.49 -4.91 -10.02
C VAL A 128 2.76 -6.13 -10.87
N THR A 129 3.07 -5.92 -12.15
CA THR A 129 3.34 -7.02 -13.10
C THR A 129 4.28 -6.55 -14.21
N PRO A 130 5.24 -7.38 -14.65
CA PRO A 130 6.04 -7.10 -15.86
C PRO A 130 5.22 -7.27 -17.14
N ASP A 131 4.09 -7.99 -17.08
CA ASP A 131 3.24 -8.31 -18.21
C ASP A 131 1.77 -7.97 -17.85
N PRO A 132 1.29 -6.76 -18.20
CA PRO A 132 -0.05 -6.30 -17.83
C PRO A 132 -1.17 -6.98 -18.63
N ASP A 133 -0.87 -7.49 -19.82
CA ASP A 133 -1.84 -8.15 -20.70
C ASP A 133 -1.80 -9.68 -20.56
N GLY A 134 -0.82 -10.19 -19.80
CA GLY A 134 -0.66 -11.61 -19.53
C GLY A 134 -1.82 -12.23 -18.74
N PRO A 135 -2.02 -13.55 -18.84
CA PRO A 135 -3.15 -14.25 -18.23
C PRO A 135 -3.21 -14.11 -16.70
N LEU A 136 -2.04 -14.00 -16.05
CA LEU A 136 -1.98 -13.78 -14.60
C LEU A 136 -2.47 -12.38 -14.22
N ALA A 137 -2.18 -11.37 -15.03
CA ALA A 137 -2.66 -10.01 -14.79
C ALA A 137 -4.17 -9.89 -15.02
N VAL A 138 -4.69 -10.55 -16.07
CA VAL A 138 -6.14 -10.65 -16.32
C VAL A 138 -6.84 -11.33 -15.13
N ALA A 139 -6.32 -12.45 -14.64
CA ALA A 139 -6.88 -13.14 -13.48
C ALA A 139 -6.77 -12.30 -12.19
N ALA A 140 -5.64 -11.62 -11.98
CA ALA A 140 -5.42 -10.80 -10.79
C ALA A 140 -6.33 -9.57 -10.73
N THR A 141 -6.77 -9.03 -11.87
CA THR A 141 -7.64 -7.85 -11.96
C THR A 141 -9.11 -8.16 -12.15
N ALA A 142 -9.46 -9.42 -12.44
CA ALA A 142 -10.84 -9.84 -12.63
C ALA A 142 -11.73 -9.44 -11.42
N GLY A 143 -12.82 -8.73 -11.71
CA GLY A 143 -13.79 -8.27 -10.71
C GLY A 143 -13.35 -7.07 -9.86
N LEU A 144 -12.15 -6.52 -10.07
CA LEU A 144 -11.68 -5.37 -9.32
C LEU A 144 -11.99 -4.05 -10.05
N PRO A 145 -12.59 -3.06 -9.37
CA PRO A 145 -12.79 -1.75 -9.96
C PRO A 145 -11.46 -0.98 -10.02
N ARG A 146 -11.30 -0.11 -11.03
CA ARG A 146 -10.27 0.97 -11.08
C ARG A 146 -8.84 0.48 -10.86
N VAL A 147 -8.45 -0.57 -11.59
CA VAL A 147 -7.08 -1.08 -11.56
C VAL A 147 -6.18 -0.29 -12.51
N THR A 148 -5.01 0.11 -12.00
CA THR A 148 -3.88 0.56 -12.83
C THR A 148 -2.73 -0.43 -12.71
N THR A 149 -1.88 -0.50 -13.73
CA THR A 149 -0.75 -1.44 -13.75
C THR A 149 0.58 -0.69 -13.67
N THR A 150 1.56 -1.31 -13.04
CA THR A 150 2.94 -0.82 -13.03
C THR A 150 3.93 -1.97 -13.06
N ALA A 151 5.08 -1.76 -13.69
CA ALA A 151 6.17 -2.72 -13.62
C ALA A 151 6.76 -2.78 -12.19
N PRO A 152 7.29 -3.92 -11.76
CA PRO A 152 8.03 -4.01 -10.50
C PRO A 152 9.13 -2.96 -10.42
N LEU A 153 9.32 -2.36 -9.24
CA LEU A 153 10.45 -1.45 -9.04
C LEU A 153 11.76 -2.21 -9.23
N ALA A 154 12.57 -1.74 -10.19
CA ALA A 154 13.91 -2.24 -10.43
C ALA A 154 14.73 -2.27 -9.14
N ARG A 155 15.59 -3.28 -9.01
CA ARG A 155 16.54 -3.35 -7.89
C ARG A 155 17.43 -2.11 -7.91
N GLY A 156 17.74 -1.57 -6.73
CA GLY A 156 18.61 -0.41 -6.58
C GLY A 156 18.05 0.66 -5.63
N LEU A 157 18.68 1.83 -5.67
CA LEU A 157 18.52 2.86 -4.63
C LEU A 157 17.07 3.36 -4.49
N ALA A 158 16.34 3.56 -5.59
CA ALA A 158 14.96 4.06 -5.52
C ALA A 158 14.03 3.08 -4.77
N ARG A 159 14.22 1.78 -4.98
CA ARG A 159 13.49 0.71 -4.29
C ARG A 159 13.86 0.67 -2.81
N GLU A 160 15.15 0.73 -2.49
CA GLU A 160 15.62 0.71 -1.10
C GLU A 160 15.16 1.94 -0.30
N LEU A 161 15.24 3.14 -0.89
CA LEU A 161 14.76 4.37 -0.25
C LEU A 161 13.24 4.38 -0.03
N SER A 162 12.48 3.73 -0.92
CA SER A 162 11.04 3.55 -0.76
C SER A 162 10.75 2.63 0.43
N ARG A 163 11.38 1.43 0.45
CA ARG A 163 11.23 0.46 1.56
C ARG A 163 11.68 1.01 2.91
N ALA A 164 12.71 1.85 2.93
CA ALA A 164 13.19 2.52 4.13
C ALA A 164 12.28 3.67 4.59
N GLY A 165 11.20 3.99 3.85
CA GLY A 165 10.28 5.07 4.19
C GLY A 165 10.89 6.46 4.06
N VAL A 166 11.88 6.62 3.17
CA VAL A 166 12.64 7.87 2.99
C VAL A 166 12.09 8.67 1.80
N ARG A 167 11.93 8.02 0.64
CA ARG A 167 11.57 8.70 -0.61
C ARG A 167 10.74 7.81 -1.53
N THR A 168 9.65 8.36 -2.06
CA THR A 168 8.86 7.79 -3.16
C THR A 168 9.69 7.60 -4.43
N ALA A 169 9.57 6.43 -5.04
CA ALA A 169 10.12 6.15 -6.37
C ALA A 169 9.46 7.05 -7.46
N PRO A 170 10.23 7.65 -8.39
CA PRO A 170 9.69 8.55 -9.40
C PRO A 170 8.57 7.95 -10.27
N ALA A 171 8.66 6.66 -10.59
CA ALA A 171 7.64 5.95 -11.37
C ALA A 171 6.27 5.97 -10.67
N ILE A 172 6.25 5.78 -9.36
CA ILE A 172 4.99 5.77 -8.58
C ILE A 172 4.42 7.17 -8.42
N ARG A 173 5.26 8.21 -8.31
CA ARG A 173 4.77 9.59 -8.33
C ARG A 173 4.04 9.91 -9.64
N ARG A 174 4.62 9.53 -10.78
CA ARG A 174 4.00 9.74 -12.10
C ARG A 174 2.69 8.98 -12.25
N LEU A 175 2.61 7.77 -11.69
CA LEU A 175 1.40 6.96 -11.66
C LEU A 175 0.25 7.73 -11.01
N ILE A 176 0.46 8.27 -9.81
CA ILE A 176 -0.57 9.02 -9.08
C ILE A 176 -0.97 10.28 -9.84
N GLU A 177 0.02 11.04 -10.33
CA GLU A 177 -0.25 12.26 -11.13
C GLU A 177 -1.07 11.95 -12.39
N ALA A 178 -0.92 10.76 -12.99
CA ALA A 178 -1.74 10.33 -14.11
C ALA A 178 -3.16 9.95 -13.65
N THR A 179 -3.27 9.15 -12.59
CA THR A 179 -4.57 8.74 -12.02
C THR A 179 -5.42 9.93 -11.60
N THR A 180 -4.83 10.95 -10.96
CA THR A 180 -5.55 12.17 -10.54
C THR A 180 -5.98 13.07 -11.70
N ARG A 181 -5.38 12.91 -12.89
CA ARG A 181 -5.69 13.71 -14.09
C ARG A 181 -6.65 13.04 -15.06
N SER A 182 -6.89 11.73 -14.91
CA SER A 182 -7.69 10.93 -15.83
C SER A 182 -9.18 10.80 -15.47
N GLU A 183 -9.68 11.51 -14.45
CA GLU A 183 -11.12 11.62 -14.21
C GLU A 183 -11.70 12.81 -15.03
N PRO A 184 -12.69 12.58 -15.94
CA PRO A 184 -13.43 13.64 -16.63
C PRO A 184 -14.38 14.42 -15.70
#